data_AF-A0A1B8Q9N5-F1
#
_entry.id   AF-A0A1B8Q9N5-F1
#
_cell.length_a   1.000
_cell.length_b   1.000
_cell.length_c   1.000
_cell.angle_alpha   90.00
_cell.angle_beta   90.00
_cell.angle_gamma   90.00
#
_symmetry.space_group_name_H-M   'P 1'
#
loop_
_entity.id
_entity.type
_entity.pdbx_description
1 polymer ?
#
loop_
_entity_poly.entity_id
_entity_poly.type
_entity_poly.pdbx_seq_one_letter_code
_entity_poly.pdbx_strand_id
1 'polypeptide(L)'
;MGACELCQRQAVVLTRHHLIPQSRHNKARTQREFSRAEMKTEIAMLCRPCHSQVHRVFSNQELADYYHTVERLLGNDDIVKFINWVKKRPAGQKIRVRSQRDTSKDPKNHRRG
;
A
#
# COMPACT_ATOMS: atom_id res chain seq x y z
N MET A 1 19.80 4.48 7.92
CA MET A 1 18.47 5.00 8.30
C MET A 1 17.70 5.26 7.01
N GLY A 2 16.46 4.78 6.90
CA GLY A 2 15.62 4.97 5.71
C GLY A 2 14.39 5.82 6.00
N ALA A 3 13.76 6.38 4.97
CA ALA A 3 12.47 7.06 5.03
C ALA A 3 11.38 6.19 4.41
N CYS A 4 10.13 6.41 4.81
CA CYS A 4 8.98 5.77 4.15
C CYS A 4 8.82 6.32 2.72
N GLU A 5 8.76 5.46 1.71
CA GLU A 5 8.69 5.91 0.31
C GLU A 5 7.39 6.67 -0.02
N LEU A 6 6.30 6.42 0.70
CA LEU A 6 5.05 7.16 0.53
C LEU A 6 5.02 8.47 1.34
N CYS A 7 5.17 8.40 2.66
CA CYS A 7 4.99 9.59 3.51
C CYS A 7 6.29 10.33 3.84
N GLN A 8 7.45 9.85 3.40
CA GLN A 8 8.77 10.48 3.57
C GLN A 8 9.16 10.75 5.03
N ARG A 9 8.45 10.15 5.99
CA ARG A 9 8.80 10.23 7.42
C ARG A 9 10.04 9.41 7.70
N GLN A 10 10.95 9.99 8.48
CA GLN A 10 12.16 9.35 9.01
C GLN A 10 11.93 8.86 10.45
N ALA A 11 12.90 8.14 11.00
CA ALA A 11 12.87 7.59 12.37
C ALA A 11 11.60 6.75 12.66
N VAL A 12 11.10 6.05 11.64
CA VAL A 12 9.95 5.14 11.73
C VAL A 12 10.37 3.72 11.39
N VAL A 13 9.67 2.74 11.96
CA VAL A 13 9.84 1.34 11.57
C VAL A 13 9.27 1.13 10.18
N LEU A 14 10.14 0.76 9.24
CA LEU A 14 9.78 0.42 7.87
C LEU A 14 9.50 -1.09 7.75
N THR A 15 8.66 -1.41 6.80
CA THR A 15 8.24 -2.76 6.45
C THR A 15 8.32 -2.91 4.94
N ARG A 16 8.66 -4.12 4.47
CA ARG A 16 8.64 -4.44 3.05
C ARG A 16 7.20 -4.59 2.58
N HIS A 17 6.82 -3.82 1.56
CA HIS A 17 5.56 -3.95 0.87
C HIS A 17 5.83 -4.38 -0.57
N HIS A 18 5.34 -5.56 -0.96
CA HIS A 18 5.48 -6.03 -2.34
C HIS A 18 4.47 -5.29 -3.21
N LEU A 19 4.96 -4.48 -4.15
CA LEU A 19 4.12 -3.71 -5.06
C LEU A 19 3.33 -4.64 -5.98
N ILE A 20 3.93 -5.79 -6.34
CA ILE A 20 3.23 -6.91 -6.98
C ILE A 20 2.99 -7.98 -5.91
N PRO A 21 1.76 -8.14 -5.38
CA PRO A 21 1.50 -9.01 -4.26
C PRO A 21 1.85 -10.48 -4.55
N GLN A 22 2.54 -11.16 -3.63
CA GLN A 22 2.94 -12.56 -3.78
C GLN A 22 1.77 -13.51 -4.10
N SER A 23 0.59 -13.25 -3.52
CA SER A 23 -0.64 -14.00 -3.80
C SER A 23 -1.08 -13.96 -5.28
N ARG A 24 -0.56 -13.00 -6.08
CA ARG A 24 -0.85 -12.82 -7.50
C ARG A 24 0.24 -13.37 -8.42
N HIS A 25 1.40 -13.78 -7.91
CA HIS A 25 2.54 -14.23 -8.74
C HIS A 25 2.24 -15.46 -9.59
N ASN A 26 1.32 -16.32 -9.15
CA ASN A 26 0.93 -17.54 -9.89
C ASN A 26 -0.24 -17.31 -10.85
N LYS A 27 -0.73 -16.07 -10.99
CA LYS A 27 -1.84 -15.77 -11.91
C LYS A 27 -1.30 -15.53 -13.31
N ALA A 28 -1.94 -16.14 -14.31
CA ALA A 28 -1.51 -16.06 -15.70
C ALA A 28 -1.38 -14.62 -16.22
N ARG A 29 -2.27 -13.71 -15.79
CA ARG A 29 -2.17 -12.28 -16.10
C ARG A 29 -0.85 -11.69 -15.59
N THR A 30 -0.59 -11.80 -14.29
CA THR A 30 0.63 -11.26 -13.66
C THR A 30 1.90 -11.83 -14.31
N GLN A 31 1.91 -13.12 -14.65
CA GLN A 31 3.06 -13.78 -15.28
C GLN A 31 3.31 -13.36 -16.74
N ARG A 32 2.28 -12.83 -17.42
CA ARG A 32 2.42 -12.25 -18.77
C ARG A 32 2.96 -10.83 -18.72
N GLU A 33 2.68 -10.12 -17.64
CA GLU A 33 3.03 -8.71 -17.49
C GLU A 33 4.39 -8.51 -16.80
N PHE A 34 4.73 -9.35 -15.82
CA PHE A 34 5.94 -9.23 -15.02
C PHE A 34 6.78 -10.51 -15.06
N SER A 35 8.10 -10.34 -15.13
CA SER A 35 9.04 -11.43 -14.90
C SER A 35 9.04 -11.88 -13.44
N ARG A 36 9.55 -13.09 -13.19
CA ARG A 36 9.73 -13.60 -11.81
C ARG A 36 10.70 -12.75 -10.99
N ALA A 37 11.63 -12.05 -11.64
CA ALA A 37 12.58 -11.16 -10.98
C ALA A 37 11.87 -9.89 -10.50
N GLU A 38 11.14 -9.21 -11.38
CA GLU A 38 10.35 -8.01 -11.05
C GLU A 38 9.36 -8.31 -9.92
N MET A 39 8.58 -9.38 -10.03
CA MET A 39 7.63 -9.79 -8.99
C MET A 39 8.25 -9.97 -7.59
N LYS A 40 9.53 -10.36 -7.51
CA LYS A 40 10.25 -10.56 -6.24
C LYS A 40 10.98 -9.32 -5.74
N THR A 41 11.33 -8.39 -6.62
CA THR A 41 12.23 -7.28 -6.32
C THR A 41 11.51 -5.93 -6.22
N GLU A 42 10.33 -5.80 -6.81
CA GLU A 42 9.45 -4.64 -6.68
C GLU A 42 8.87 -4.52 -5.27
N ILE A 43 9.69 -3.96 -4.38
CA ILE A 43 9.43 -3.81 -2.95
C ILE A 43 9.59 -2.35 -2.55
N ALA A 44 8.53 -1.77 -2.00
CA ALA A 44 8.58 -0.46 -1.36
C ALA A 44 8.77 -0.60 0.16
N MET A 45 9.63 0.23 0.72
CA MET A 45 9.89 0.39 2.15
C MET A 45 8.90 1.39 2.75
N LEU A 46 7.85 0.86 3.37
CA LEU A 46 6.75 1.65 3.90
C LEU A 46 6.70 1.58 5.43
N CYS A 47 6.38 2.70 6.08
CA CYS A 47 6.05 2.66 7.50
C CYS A 47 4.73 1.91 7.72
N ARG A 48 4.56 1.32 8.92
CA ARG A 48 3.38 0.49 9.25
C ARG A 48 2.03 1.15 8.91
N PRO A 49 1.80 2.45 9.21
CA PRO A 49 0.53 3.10 8.86
C PRO A 49 0.31 3.21 7.34
N CYS A 50 1.33 3.57 6.57
CA CYS A 50 1.24 3.64 5.12
C CYS A 50 0.98 2.27 4.51
N HIS A 51 1.69 1.23 4.97
CA HIS A 51 1.45 -0.14 4.53
C HIS A 51 0.00 -0.56 4.80
N SER A 52 -0.51 -0.35 6.02
CA SER A 52 -1.90 -0.68 6.34
C SER A 52 -2.91 0.14 5.53
N GLN A 53 -2.60 1.40 5.21
CA GLN A 53 -3.47 2.22 4.37
C GLN A 53 -3.51 1.72 2.92
N VAL A 54 -2.38 1.30 2.33
CA VAL A 54 -2.36 0.74 0.97
C VAL A 54 -3.30 -0.46 0.88
N HIS A 55 -3.21 -1.41 1.81
CA HIS A 55 -4.11 -2.57 1.84
C HIS A 55 -5.54 -2.27 2.30
N ARG A 56 -5.79 -1.08 2.85
CA ARG A 56 -7.15 -0.62 3.15
C ARG A 56 -7.82 -0.07 1.88
N VAL A 57 -7.08 0.69 1.08
CA VAL A 57 -7.59 1.34 -0.13
C VAL A 57 -7.68 0.35 -1.29
N PHE A 58 -6.65 -0.47 -1.49
CA PHE A 58 -6.55 -1.36 -2.64
C PHE A 58 -6.57 -2.83 -2.24
N SER A 59 -7.28 -3.61 -3.04
CA SER A 59 -7.17 -5.06 -3.05
C SER A 59 -5.84 -5.49 -3.69
N ASN A 60 -5.42 -6.73 -3.43
CA ASN A 60 -4.26 -7.31 -4.09
C ASN A 60 -4.42 -7.41 -5.61
N GLN A 61 -5.65 -7.40 -6.14
CA GLN A 61 -5.87 -7.42 -7.59
C GLN A 61 -5.58 -6.06 -8.20
N GLU A 62 -6.13 -4.99 -7.63
CA GLU A 62 -5.88 -3.61 -8.07
C GLU A 62 -4.40 -3.22 -7.95
N LEU A 63 -3.72 -3.69 -6.89
CA LEU A 63 -2.27 -3.53 -6.76
C LEU A 63 -1.52 -4.16 -7.93
N ALA A 64 -1.83 -5.40 -8.29
CA ALA A 64 -1.18 -6.05 -9.43
C ALA A 64 -1.53 -5.38 -10.77
N ASP A 65 -2.80 -5.01 -10.99
CA ASP A 65 -3.27 -4.51 -12.29
C ASP A 65 -2.82 -3.07 -12.59
N TYR A 66 -2.86 -2.16 -11.62
CA TYR A 66 -2.63 -0.73 -11.89
C TYR A 66 -1.77 -0.01 -10.86
N TYR A 67 -1.73 -0.48 -9.61
CA TYR A 67 -1.05 0.22 -8.51
C TYR A 67 0.28 -0.44 -8.09
N HIS A 68 0.95 -1.12 -9.02
CA HIS A 68 2.20 -1.87 -8.80
C HIS A 68 3.47 -0.99 -8.82
N THR A 69 3.35 0.33 -8.60
CA THR A 69 4.50 1.24 -8.44
C THR A 69 4.21 2.29 -7.37
N VAL A 70 5.26 2.89 -6.79
CA VAL A 70 5.10 3.96 -5.80
C VAL A 70 4.43 5.19 -6.42
N GLU A 71 4.78 5.53 -7.66
CA GLU A 71 4.22 6.65 -8.41
C GLU A 71 2.71 6.48 -8.60
N ARG A 72 2.26 5.28 -8.97
CA ARG A 72 0.83 4.97 -9.15
C ARG A 72 0.09 5.03 -7.82
N LEU A 73 0.70 4.58 -6.72
CA LEU A 73 0.12 4.74 -5.36
C LEU A 73 -0.03 6.21 -4.97
N LEU A 74 0.98 7.04 -5.27
CA LEU A 74 0.96 8.48 -5.01
C LEU A 74 -0.01 9.25 -5.92
N GLY A 75 -0.43 8.66 -7.05
CA GLY A 75 -1.47 9.21 -7.92
C GLY A 75 -2.90 9.06 -7.38
N ASN A 76 -3.11 8.36 -6.26
CA ASN A 76 -4.45 8.15 -5.70
C ASN A 76 -4.78 9.16 -4.58
N ASP A 77 -5.92 9.84 -4.71
CA ASP A 77 -6.35 10.87 -3.75
C ASP A 77 -6.49 10.39 -2.30
N ASP A 78 -6.98 9.17 -2.07
CA ASP A 78 -7.15 8.64 -0.71
C ASP A 78 -5.81 8.35 -0.05
N ILE A 79 -4.82 7.91 -0.84
CA ILE A 79 -3.43 7.75 -0.40
C ILE A 79 -2.81 9.12 -0.09
N VAL A 80 -2.94 10.10 -0.99
CA VAL A 80 -2.38 11.45 -0.81
C VAL A 80 -2.97 12.14 0.42
N LYS A 81 -4.29 12.10 0.60
CA LYS A 81 -4.99 12.65 1.78
C LYS A 81 -4.45 12.02 3.06
N PHE A 82 -4.31 10.69 3.08
CA PHE A 82 -3.76 9.99 4.23
C PHE A 82 -2.30 10.39 4.50
N ILE A 83 -1.46 10.48 3.47
CA ILE A 83 -0.06 10.89 3.60
C ILE A 83 0.05 12.30 4.19
N ASN A 84 -0.72 13.25 3.67
CA ASN A 84 -0.71 14.64 4.16
C ASN A 84 -1.15 14.73 5.63
N TRP A 85 -2.05 13.86 6.06
CA TRP A 85 -2.45 13.75 7.45
C TRP A 85 -1.38 13.05 8.32
N VAL A 86 -0.79 11.95 7.84
CA VAL A 86 0.16 11.13 8.61
C VAL A 86 1.49 11.84 8.84
N LYS A 87 1.90 12.71 7.91
CA LYS A 87 3.09 13.56 8.00
C LYS A 87 3.05 14.52 9.19
N LYS A 88 1.85 14.97 9.58
CA LYS A 88 1.62 15.92 10.68
C LYS A 88 1.61 15.26 12.06
N ARG A 89 1.75 13.94 12.15
CA ARG A 89 1.70 13.20 13.41
C ARG A 89 3.10 12.99 13.99
N PRO A 90 3.30 13.10 15.33
CA PRO A 90 4.59 12.88 15.96
C PRO A 90 5.23 11.55 15.58
N ALA A 91 6.57 11.55 15.45
CA ALA A 91 7.37 10.33 15.39
C ALA A 91 7.19 9.55 16.71
N GLY A 92 6.76 8.30 16.63
CA GLY A 92 6.47 7.46 17.80
C GLY A 92 4.98 7.33 18.17
N GLN A 93 4.10 8.20 17.66
CA GLN A 93 2.66 8.01 17.87
C GLN A 93 2.20 6.74 17.14
N LYS A 94 1.58 5.81 17.87
CA LYS A 94 0.96 4.61 17.29
C LYS A 94 -0.28 5.01 16.48
N ILE A 95 -0.17 4.96 15.16
CA ILE A 95 -1.28 5.24 14.24
C ILE A 95 -1.92 3.91 13.85
N ARG A 96 -3.20 3.73 14.20
CA ARG A 96 -4.00 2.57 13.80
C ARG A 96 -4.81 2.91 12.56
N VAL A 97 -4.54 2.22 11.48
CA VAL A 97 -5.40 2.22 10.29
C VAL A 97 -6.37 1.05 10.41
N ARG A 98 -7.67 1.30 10.21
CA ARG A 98 -8.70 0.25 10.22
C ARG A 98 -8.48 -0.70 9.02
N SER A 99 -8.64 -1.99 9.22
CA SER A 99 -8.47 -2.98 8.15
C SER A 99 -9.73 -3.06 7.27
N GLN A 100 -9.62 -3.60 6.04
CA GLN A 100 -10.81 -3.83 5.20
C GLN A 100 -11.85 -4.75 5.88
N ARG A 101 -11.40 -5.71 6.70
CA ARG A 101 -12.28 -6.57 7.49
C ARG A 101 -13.10 -5.78 8.51
N ASP A 102 -12.56 -4.70 9.05
CA ASP A 102 -13.28 -3.80 9.97
C ASP A 102 -14.34 -2.99 9.22
N THR A 103 -14.12 -2.70 7.92
CA THR A 103 -15.05 -1.91 7.09
C THR A 103 -16.14 -2.73 6.39
N SER A 104 -15.97 -4.05 6.22
CA SER A 104 -17.02 -4.92 5.68
C SER A 104 -18.30 -4.96 6.53
N LYS A 105 -18.22 -4.51 7.79
CA LYS A 105 -19.38 -4.32 8.69
C LYS A 105 -20.04 -2.94 8.55
N ASP A 106 -19.46 -2.04 7.77
CA ASP A 106 -19.93 -0.67 7.57
C ASP A 106 -20.73 -0.60 6.25
N PRO A 107 -22.07 -0.39 6.28
CA PRO A 107 -22.93 -0.53 5.10
C PRO A 107 -22.71 0.53 4.00
N LYS A 108 -21.76 1.47 4.18
CA LYS A 108 -21.55 2.63 3.30
C LYS A 108 -20.37 2.51 2.33
N ASN A 109 -19.63 1.40 2.30
CA ASN A 109 -18.40 1.29 1.50
C ASN A 109 -18.42 0.18 0.44
N HIS A 110 -19.53 0.05 -0.29
CA HIS A 110 -19.55 -0.65 -1.57
C HIS A 110 -19.17 0.31 -2.70
N ARG A 111 -17.88 0.60 -2.85
CA ARG A 111 -17.35 0.92 -4.19
C ARG A 111 -16.77 -0.35 -4.77
N ARG A 112 -17.67 -1.21 -5.26
CA ARG A 112 -17.36 -2.21 -6.29
C ARG A 112 -17.44 -1.46 -7.61
N GLY A 113 -16.27 -1.13 -8.18
CA GLY A 113 -16.15 -0.85 -9.61
C GLY A 113 -15.94 -2.18 -10.33
#